data_AF-A0A5K1GN63-F1
#
_entry.id   AF-A0A5K1GN63-F1
#
_cell.length_a   1.000
_cell.length_b   1.000
_cell.length_c   1.000
_cell.angle_alpha   90.00
_cell.angle_beta   90.00
_cell.angle_gamma   90.00
#
_symmetry.space_group_name_H-M   'P 1'
#
loop_
_entity.id
_entity.type
_entity.pdbx_description
1 polymer ?
#
loop_
_entity_poly.entity_id
_entity_poly.type
_entity_poly.pdbx_seq_one_letter_code
_entity_poly.pdbx_strand_id
1 'polypeptide(L)'
;VGFNSVYHLTDLPSFVSGKYVVLFDPQGIHLPNVSAANPGKRLDYVSSSAISLYSDQFLPYCGFGCDMRRPFSGTLFRFPLRSADQAATSKLSKQVYSENDIISMFNQFYDEAVFSLLFLKSVTSIEMYTWDANAIKPQKLYSCFIQSPANDIVFHRQAILRLSKSVKSSTNQIDSFSLNFSRERLCGTSLEKRTDTFYIVNAMASSSSRIGIFAANAAKEHGLHLLPWAAVAACITDGLAE
;
A
#
# COMPACT_ATOMS: atom_id res chain seq x y z
N VAL A 1 -8.15 -6.78 9.49
CA VAL A 1 -9.30 -6.90 8.56
C VAL A 1 -8.91 -6.54 7.14
N GLY A 2 -8.33 -5.36 6.86
CA GLY A 2 -8.01 -4.94 5.48
C GLY A 2 -7.16 -5.92 4.66
N PHE A 3 -6.14 -6.55 5.26
CA PHE A 3 -5.32 -7.55 4.58
C PHE A 3 -6.11 -8.78 4.11
N ASN A 4 -7.24 -9.13 4.74
CA ASN A 4 -8.06 -10.28 4.32
C ASN A 4 -8.67 -10.10 2.92
N SER A 5 -8.70 -8.88 2.38
CA SER A 5 -9.14 -8.62 1.01
C SER A 5 -8.31 -9.34 -0.05
N VAL A 6 -7.06 -9.70 0.24
CA VAL A 6 -6.21 -10.45 -0.70
C VAL A 6 -6.79 -11.83 -1.05
N TYR A 7 -7.66 -12.37 -0.19
CA TYR A 7 -8.34 -13.65 -0.46
C TYR A 7 -9.39 -13.56 -1.58
N HIS A 8 -9.75 -12.37 -2.05
CA HIS A 8 -10.45 -12.24 -3.33
C HIS A 8 -9.58 -12.77 -4.49
N LEU A 9 -8.26 -12.54 -4.45
CA LEU A 9 -7.33 -12.91 -5.53
C LEU A 9 -6.70 -14.30 -5.36
N THR A 10 -6.38 -14.71 -4.13
CA THR A 10 -5.52 -15.88 -3.87
C THR A 10 -5.99 -16.72 -2.68
N ASP A 11 -5.68 -18.01 -2.66
CA ASP A 11 -5.89 -18.89 -1.50
C ASP A 11 -4.65 -19.02 -0.60
N LEU A 12 -3.47 -18.63 -1.11
CA LEU A 12 -2.19 -18.82 -0.44
C LEU A 12 -1.34 -17.54 -0.56
N PRO A 13 -1.74 -16.43 0.09
CA PRO A 13 -0.92 -15.22 0.11
C PRO A 13 0.38 -15.47 0.87
N SER A 14 1.45 -14.87 0.39
CA SER A 14 2.75 -14.95 1.05
C SER A 14 3.50 -13.62 0.98
N PHE A 15 4.52 -13.47 1.81
CA PHE A 15 5.43 -12.34 1.72
C PHE A 15 6.85 -12.69 2.17
N VAL A 16 7.80 -11.89 1.70
CA VAL A 16 9.20 -11.89 2.12
C VAL A 16 9.50 -10.55 2.78
N SER A 17 10.11 -10.57 3.96
CA SER A 17 10.57 -9.37 4.66
C SER A 17 11.75 -9.70 5.57
N GLY A 18 12.85 -8.95 5.44
CA GLY A 18 14.10 -9.30 6.10
C GLY A 18 14.56 -10.69 5.67
N LYS A 19 14.87 -11.58 6.62
CA LYS A 19 15.33 -12.95 6.35
C LYS A 19 14.21 -14.01 6.33
N TYR A 20 12.96 -13.58 6.38
CA TYR A 20 11.82 -14.49 6.50
C TYR A 20 10.95 -14.49 5.26
N VAL A 21 10.47 -15.69 4.92
CA VAL A 21 9.34 -15.91 4.04
C VAL A 21 8.18 -16.46 4.88
N VAL A 22 7.00 -15.88 4.69
CA VAL A 22 5.79 -16.25 5.42
C VAL A 22 4.70 -16.59 4.42
N LEU A 23 4.06 -17.74 4.58
CA LEU A 23 2.94 -18.21 3.76
C LEU A 23 1.73 -18.41 4.65
N PHE A 24 0.57 -17.93 4.22
CA PHE A 24 -0.69 -18.08 4.95
C PHE A 24 -1.57 -19.10 4.24
N ASP A 25 -1.88 -20.19 4.92
CA ASP A 25 -2.73 -21.28 4.42
C ASP A 25 -3.91 -21.50 5.37
N PRO A 26 -4.94 -20.63 5.34
CA PRO A 26 -6.09 -20.72 6.23
C PRO A 26 -6.96 -21.96 6.00
N GLN A 27 -6.88 -22.57 4.83
CA GLN A 27 -7.61 -23.81 4.51
C GLN A 27 -6.81 -25.06 4.88
N GLY A 28 -5.49 -24.94 5.03
CA GLY A 28 -4.60 -26.03 5.41
C GLY A 28 -4.40 -27.08 4.32
N ILE A 29 -4.53 -26.69 3.05
CA ILE A 29 -4.51 -27.61 1.90
C ILE A 29 -3.21 -27.55 1.10
N HIS A 30 -2.38 -26.52 1.32
CA HIS A 30 -1.18 -26.25 0.52
C HIS A 30 0.12 -26.56 1.28
N LEU A 31 0.13 -26.39 2.60
CA LEU A 31 1.32 -26.53 3.43
C LEU A 31 1.23 -27.75 4.35
N PRO A 32 2.32 -28.52 4.55
CA PRO A 32 2.29 -29.65 5.47
C PRO A 32 2.35 -29.18 6.93
N ASN A 33 1.73 -29.91 7.86
CA ASN A 33 1.77 -29.63 9.30
C ASN A 33 1.22 -28.24 9.70
N VAL A 34 0.20 -27.75 9.00
CA VAL A 34 -0.56 -26.55 9.39
C VAL A 34 -1.88 -26.95 10.07
N SER A 35 -2.43 -26.05 10.88
CA SER A 35 -3.71 -26.28 11.57
C SER A 35 -4.51 -24.99 11.64
N ALA A 36 -5.78 -25.07 12.04
CA ALA A 36 -6.61 -23.87 12.23
C ALA A 36 -6.00 -22.88 13.24
N ALA A 37 -5.23 -23.36 14.22
CA ALA A 37 -4.53 -22.52 15.19
C ALA A 37 -3.22 -21.92 14.63
N ASN A 38 -2.60 -22.57 13.65
CA ASN A 38 -1.38 -22.11 12.98
C ASN A 38 -1.53 -22.23 11.44
N PRO A 39 -2.35 -21.37 10.82
CA PRO A 39 -2.73 -21.47 9.41
C PRO A 39 -1.66 -20.89 8.47
N GLY A 40 -0.45 -21.46 8.51
CA GLY A 40 0.66 -20.98 7.69
C GLY A 40 2.03 -21.45 8.14
N LYS A 41 3.06 -20.95 7.47
CA LYS A 41 4.46 -21.21 7.80
C LYS A 41 5.30 -19.95 7.72
N ARG A 42 6.29 -19.88 8.61
CA ARG A 42 7.40 -18.92 8.54
C ARG A 42 8.71 -19.70 8.43
N LEU A 43 9.52 -19.37 7.44
CA LEU A 43 10.83 -19.97 7.22
C LEU A 43 11.89 -18.88 7.23
N ASP A 44 12.99 -19.12 7.94
CA ASP A 44 14.22 -18.32 7.81
C ASP A 44 14.94 -18.83 6.56
N TYR A 45 14.78 -18.13 5.44
CA TYR A 45 15.30 -18.61 4.17
C TYR A 45 16.83 -18.48 4.13
N VAL A 46 17.41 -17.46 4.76
CA VAL A 46 18.86 -17.21 4.72
C VAL A 46 19.67 -18.33 5.38
N SER A 47 19.18 -18.91 6.48
CA SER A 47 19.87 -19.98 7.20
C SER A 47 19.45 -21.39 6.79
N SER A 48 18.29 -21.53 6.14
CA SER A 48 17.73 -22.83 5.79
C SER A 48 18.27 -23.36 4.47
N SER A 49 18.63 -24.65 4.46
CA SER A 49 18.88 -25.39 3.21
C SER A 49 17.62 -25.62 2.36
N ALA A 50 16.44 -25.24 2.84
CA ALA A 50 15.19 -25.42 2.09
C ALA A 50 15.21 -24.70 0.74
N ILE A 51 15.94 -23.58 0.60
CA ILE A 51 16.02 -22.88 -0.70
C ILE A 51 16.73 -23.73 -1.75
N SER A 52 17.82 -24.42 -1.38
CA SER A 52 18.56 -25.23 -2.35
C SER A 52 17.77 -26.48 -2.77
N LEU A 53 16.92 -27.00 -1.87
CA LEU A 53 16.08 -28.16 -2.13
C LEU A 53 14.81 -27.83 -2.94
N TYR A 54 14.21 -26.66 -2.71
CA TYR A 54 12.94 -26.24 -3.31
C TYR A 54 13.10 -24.92 -4.08
N SER A 55 14.10 -24.88 -4.96
CA SER A 55 14.49 -23.65 -5.67
C SER A 55 13.34 -23.04 -6.50
N ASP A 56 12.50 -23.89 -7.09
CA ASP A 56 11.30 -23.53 -7.85
C ASP A 56 10.25 -22.81 -6.98
N GLN A 57 10.10 -23.20 -5.72
CA GLN A 57 9.18 -22.57 -4.77
C GLN A 57 9.60 -21.13 -4.43
N PHE A 58 10.90 -20.84 -4.44
CA PHE A 58 11.46 -19.55 -4.02
C PHE A 58 11.86 -18.63 -5.18
N LEU A 59 12.11 -19.17 -6.37
CA LEU A 59 12.40 -18.40 -7.58
C LEU A 59 11.42 -17.24 -7.82
N PRO A 60 10.10 -17.38 -7.59
CA PRO A 60 9.16 -16.31 -7.88
C PRO A 60 9.21 -15.10 -6.93
N TYR A 61 10.04 -15.14 -5.88
CA TYR A 61 10.32 -13.99 -5.03
C TYR A 61 11.59 -13.23 -5.48
N CYS A 62 12.35 -13.78 -6.43
CA CYS A 62 13.54 -13.13 -6.98
C CYS A 62 13.13 -11.96 -7.89
N GLY A 63 13.15 -10.75 -7.33
CA GLY A 63 12.73 -9.53 -8.02
C GLY A 63 12.87 -8.32 -7.11
N PHE A 64 12.93 -7.12 -7.70
CA PHE A 64 13.04 -5.86 -6.95
C PHE A 64 14.16 -5.85 -5.89
N GLY A 65 15.29 -6.49 -6.19
CA GLY A 65 16.45 -6.60 -5.29
C GLY A 65 16.39 -7.72 -4.26
N CYS A 66 15.30 -8.51 -4.21
CA CYS A 66 15.26 -9.75 -3.45
C CYS A 66 15.95 -10.85 -4.26
N ASP A 67 16.99 -11.47 -3.70
CA ASP A 67 17.75 -12.55 -4.35
C ASP A 67 17.50 -13.93 -3.71
N MET A 68 16.64 -13.97 -2.68
CA MET A 68 16.39 -15.14 -1.83
C MET A 68 17.66 -15.78 -1.25
N ARG A 69 18.75 -15.00 -1.07
CA ARG A 69 20.02 -15.46 -0.47
C ARG A 69 20.40 -14.63 0.75
N ARG A 70 20.16 -13.32 0.69
CA ARG A 70 20.46 -12.38 1.78
C ARG A 70 19.18 -11.83 2.38
N PRO A 71 19.20 -11.29 3.61
CA PRO A 71 18.05 -10.59 4.16
C PRO A 71 17.59 -9.47 3.23
N PHE A 72 16.31 -9.48 2.85
CA PHE A 72 15.74 -8.50 1.95
C PHE A 72 15.44 -7.19 2.68
N SER A 73 16.03 -6.08 2.19
CA SER A 73 15.79 -4.72 2.71
C SER A 73 14.52 -4.12 2.11
N GLY A 74 13.40 -4.83 2.30
CA GLY A 74 12.11 -4.48 1.73
C GLY A 74 11.05 -5.45 2.19
N THR A 75 9.84 -5.29 1.67
CA THR A 75 8.76 -6.28 1.85
C THR A 75 8.14 -6.56 0.49
N LEU A 76 8.11 -7.83 0.09
CA LEU A 76 7.55 -8.28 -1.17
C LEU A 76 6.40 -9.23 -0.88
N PHE A 77 5.19 -8.85 -1.28
CA PHE A 77 4.02 -9.72 -1.22
C PHE A 77 3.87 -10.47 -2.54
N ARG A 78 3.44 -11.73 -2.45
CA ARG A 78 3.09 -12.55 -3.60
C ARG A 78 1.68 -13.11 -3.39
N PHE A 79 0.82 -12.86 -4.38
CA PHE A 79 -0.55 -13.34 -4.41
C PHE A 79 -0.75 -14.15 -5.69
N PRO A 80 -0.49 -15.47 -5.68
CA PRO A 80 -0.75 -16.31 -6.84
C PRO A 80 -2.25 -16.25 -7.19
N LEU A 81 -2.58 -15.85 -8.41
CA LEU A 81 -3.98 -15.75 -8.82
C LEU A 81 -4.64 -17.14 -8.78
N ARG A 82 -5.86 -17.18 -8.24
CA ARG A 82 -6.63 -18.41 -8.13
C ARG A 82 -6.96 -18.97 -9.51
N SER A 83 -6.63 -20.23 -9.75
CA SER A 83 -7.03 -20.94 -10.96
C SER A 83 -8.51 -21.36 -10.91
N ALA A 84 -9.10 -21.74 -12.05
CA ALA A 84 -10.47 -22.25 -12.10
C ALA A 84 -10.67 -23.49 -11.22
N ASP A 85 -9.71 -24.42 -11.21
CA ASP A 85 -9.76 -25.63 -10.40
C ASP A 85 -9.70 -25.32 -8.90
N GLN A 86 -8.85 -24.36 -8.52
CA GLN A 86 -8.77 -23.88 -7.14
C GLN A 86 -10.07 -23.19 -6.73
N ALA A 87 -10.67 -22.37 -7.59
CA ALA A 87 -11.95 -21.72 -7.32
C ALA A 87 -13.09 -22.74 -7.10
N ALA A 88 -13.15 -23.80 -7.89
CA ALA A 88 -14.18 -24.84 -7.73
C ALA A 88 -14.19 -25.45 -6.31
N THR A 89 -13.02 -25.58 -5.68
CA THR A 89 -12.85 -26.26 -4.39
C THR A 89 -12.62 -25.30 -3.21
N SER A 90 -12.18 -24.06 -3.45
CA SER A 90 -11.86 -23.09 -2.39
C SER A 90 -13.09 -22.70 -1.57
N LYS A 91 -12.91 -22.66 -0.25
CA LYS A 91 -13.90 -22.17 0.73
C LYS A 91 -13.80 -20.66 0.96
N LEU A 92 -12.77 -20.01 0.42
CA LEU A 92 -12.53 -18.57 0.60
C LEU A 92 -13.24 -17.74 -0.46
N SER A 93 -13.16 -18.13 -1.73
CA SER A 93 -13.79 -17.43 -2.84
C SER A 93 -13.93 -18.34 -4.06
N LYS A 94 -14.99 -18.11 -4.84
CA LYS A 94 -15.23 -18.75 -6.15
C LYS A 94 -14.78 -17.88 -7.32
N GLN A 95 -14.27 -16.67 -7.04
CA GLN A 95 -13.86 -15.72 -8.05
C GLN A 95 -12.48 -16.07 -8.61
N VAL A 96 -12.38 -16.04 -9.93
CA VAL A 96 -11.16 -16.20 -10.73
C VAL A 96 -10.86 -14.85 -11.38
N TYR A 97 -9.60 -14.46 -11.40
CA TYR A 97 -9.14 -13.24 -12.06
C TYR A 97 -8.19 -13.60 -13.20
N SER A 98 -8.50 -13.09 -14.39
CA SER A 98 -7.63 -13.15 -15.55
C SER A 98 -6.61 -12.01 -15.55
N GLU A 99 -5.61 -12.08 -16.43
CA GLU A 99 -4.66 -11.00 -16.66
C GLU A 99 -5.37 -9.68 -17.03
N ASN A 100 -6.39 -9.76 -17.89
CA ASN A 100 -7.19 -8.59 -18.30
C ASN A 100 -7.92 -7.94 -17.11
N ASP A 101 -8.40 -8.74 -16.15
CA ASP A 101 -9.05 -8.21 -14.95
C ASP A 101 -8.05 -7.44 -14.08
N ILE A 102 -6.80 -7.93 -13.96
CA ILE A 102 -5.73 -7.25 -13.23
C ILE A 102 -5.33 -5.94 -13.93
N ILE A 103 -5.19 -5.97 -15.26
CA ILE A 103 -4.91 -4.76 -16.06
C ILE A 103 -6.05 -3.74 -15.89
N SER A 104 -7.30 -4.18 -15.91
CA SER A 104 -8.47 -3.31 -15.65
C SER A 104 -8.41 -2.70 -14.25
N MET A 105 -8.02 -3.47 -13.24
CA MET A 105 -7.84 -2.96 -11.87
C MET A 105 -6.72 -1.93 -11.79
N PHE A 106 -5.61 -2.12 -12.53
CA PHE A 106 -4.55 -1.12 -12.64
C PHE A 106 -5.04 0.16 -13.29
N ASN A 107 -5.84 0.07 -14.35
CA ASN A 107 -6.43 1.26 -15.01
C ASN A 107 -7.31 2.05 -14.02
N GLN A 108 -8.22 1.37 -13.33
CA GLN A 108 -9.09 2.00 -12.33
C GLN A 108 -8.29 2.63 -11.21
N PHE A 109 -7.24 1.93 -10.73
CA PHE A 109 -6.39 2.46 -9.68
C PHE A 109 -5.53 3.62 -10.15
N TYR A 110 -5.09 3.64 -11.41
CA TYR A 110 -4.36 4.76 -12.01
C TYR A 110 -5.19 6.05 -12.01
N ASP A 111 -6.48 5.95 -12.33
CA ASP A 111 -7.40 7.09 -12.32
C ASP A 111 -7.57 7.68 -10.90
N GLU A 112 -7.52 6.83 -9.88
CA GLU A 112 -7.64 7.20 -8.46
C GLU A 112 -6.29 7.37 -7.73
N ALA A 113 -5.16 7.24 -8.43
CA ALA A 113 -3.84 7.14 -7.80
C ALA A 113 -3.44 8.43 -7.07
N VAL A 114 -3.79 9.59 -7.64
CA VAL A 114 -3.52 10.91 -7.04
C VAL A 114 -4.30 11.06 -5.73
N PHE A 115 -5.59 10.75 -5.74
CA PHE A 115 -6.42 10.78 -4.53
C PHE A 115 -5.95 9.79 -3.48
N SER A 116 -5.52 8.60 -3.92
CA SER A 116 -4.95 7.57 -3.04
C SER A 116 -3.66 8.05 -2.37
N LEU A 117 -2.81 8.82 -3.07
CA LEU A 117 -1.58 9.38 -2.51
C LEU A 117 -1.80 10.64 -1.66
N LEU A 118 -2.89 11.39 -1.89
CA LEU A 118 -3.12 12.74 -1.38
C LEU A 118 -2.82 12.91 0.12
N PHE A 119 -3.37 12.01 0.93
CA PHE A 119 -3.25 12.05 2.40
C PHE A 119 -2.32 10.99 3.00
N LEU A 120 -1.58 10.24 2.16
CA LEU A 120 -0.54 9.33 2.66
C LEU A 120 0.63 10.14 3.21
N LYS A 121 1.21 9.68 4.30
CA LYS A 121 2.24 10.45 5.03
C LYS A 121 3.66 10.07 4.63
N SER A 122 3.85 8.81 4.29
CA SER A 122 5.18 8.23 4.02
C SER A 122 5.33 7.74 2.59
N VAL A 123 4.26 7.23 1.97
CA VAL A 123 4.29 6.78 0.58
C VAL A 123 4.25 8.00 -0.34
N THR A 124 5.28 8.15 -1.16
CA THR A 124 5.45 9.30 -2.08
C THR A 124 5.32 8.92 -3.55
N SER A 125 5.43 7.63 -3.86
CA SER A 125 5.27 7.10 -5.21
C SER A 125 4.59 5.74 -5.19
N ILE A 126 3.85 5.48 -6.26
CA ILE A 126 3.18 4.22 -6.58
C ILE A 126 3.52 3.94 -8.04
N GLU A 127 3.93 2.71 -8.31
CA GLU A 127 4.31 2.28 -9.65
C GLU A 127 3.68 0.93 -9.93
N MET A 128 3.20 0.74 -11.16
CA MET A 128 2.55 -0.49 -11.61
C MET A 128 3.31 -1.03 -12.80
N TYR A 129 3.56 -2.34 -12.77
CA TYR A 129 4.42 -3.03 -13.72
C TYR A 129 3.76 -4.31 -14.22
N THR A 130 4.12 -4.71 -15.45
CA THR A 130 3.95 -6.08 -15.94
C THR A 130 5.31 -6.76 -16.01
N TRP A 131 5.30 -8.09 -15.90
CA TRP A 131 6.51 -8.88 -16.03
C TRP A 131 6.22 -10.16 -16.80
N ASP A 132 6.50 -10.12 -18.10
CA ASP A 132 6.26 -11.25 -19.00
C ASP A 132 7.23 -12.41 -18.69
N ALA A 133 6.79 -13.65 -18.92
CA ALA A 133 7.52 -14.85 -18.53
C ALA A 133 8.97 -14.93 -19.05
N ASN A 134 9.25 -14.33 -20.21
CA ASN A 134 10.58 -14.34 -20.85
C ASN A 134 11.35 -13.02 -20.65
N ALA A 135 10.78 -12.05 -19.94
CA ALA A 135 11.41 -10.76 -19.72
C ALA A 135 12.40 -10.81 -18.55
N ILE A 136 13.58 -10.25 -18.74
CA ILE A 136 14.62 -10.16 -17.70
C ILE A 136 14.23 -9.15 -16.61
N LYS A 137 13.44 -8.13 -16.97
CA LYS A 137 13.03 -7.05 -16.08
C LYS A 137 11.55 -6.70 -16.30
N PRO A 138 10.85 -6.22 -15.27
CA PRO A 138 9.48 -5.75 -15.42
C PRO A 138 9.40 -4.48 -16.27
N GLN A 139 8.31 -4.32 -17.00
CA GLN A 139 7.96 -3.13 -17.76
C GLN A 139 7.01 -2.25 -16.95
N LYS A 140 7.33 -0.96 -16.81
CA LYS A 140 6.48 0.01 -16.12
C LYS A 140 5.30 0.38 -17.00
N LEU A 141 4.08 0.27 -16.48
CA LEU A 141 2.85 0.70 -17.14
C LEU A 141 2.41 2.09 -16.67
N TYR A 142 2.38 2.24 -15.35
CA TYR A 142 1.87 3.44 -14.68
C TYR A 142 2.83 3.88 -13.58
N SER A 143 2.92 5.19 -13.39
CA SER A 143 3.52 5.78 -12.19
C SER A 143 2.63 6.90 -11.68
N CYS A 144 2.55 7.05 -10.37
CA CYS A 144 2.01 8.24 -9.73
C CYS A 144 2.93 8.60 -8.58
N PHE A 145 3.40 9.84 -8.54
CA PHE A 145 4.36 10.28 -7.55
C PHE A 145 4.23 11.77 -7.29
N ILE A 146 4.74 12.18 -6.14
CA ILE A 146 4.81 13.57 -5.76
C ILE A 146 6.02 14.19 -6.44
N GLN A 147 5.80 15.27 -7.18
CA GLN A 147 6.89 16.11 -7.62
C GLN A 147 7.42 16.85 -6.39
N SER A 148 8.65 16.54 -6.00
CA SER A 148 9.30 17.25 -4.90
C SER A 148 10.27 18.28 -5.43
N PRO A 149 10.06 19.57 -5.12
CA PRO A 149 11.13 20.55 -5.14
C PRO A 149 11.79 20.76 -3.75
N ALA A 150 11.24 20.24 -2.64
CA ALA A 150 11.65 20.66 -1.29
C ALA A 150 11.63 19.56 -0.20
N ASN A 151 12.57 19.64 0.74
CA ASN A 151 12.65 18.81 1.96
C ASN A 151 11.44 18.98 2.90
N ASP A 152 10.59 19.99 2.66
CA ASP A 152 9.52 20.43 3.55
C ASP A 152 8.27 19.55 3.46
N ILE A 153 8.13 18.75 2.39
CA ILE A 153 6.96 17.87 2.19
C ILE A 153 6.84 16.84 3.31
N VAL A 154 7.95 16.27 3.77
CA VAL A 154 7.95 15.31 4.88
C VAL A 154 7.47 16.00 6.16
N PHE A 155 7.90 17.25 6.40
CA PHE A 155 7.45 18.03 7.54
C PHE A 155 5.93 18.26 7.50
N HIS A 156 5.39 18.70 6.37
CA HIS A 156 3.96 18.90 6.18
C HIS A 156 3.16 17.59 6.33
N ARG A 157 3.63 16.49 5.72
CA ARG A 157 2.97 15.17 5.85
C ARG A 157 3.00 14.57 7.24
N GLN A 158 3.95 15.00 8.07
CA GLN A 158 4.02 14.64 9.49
C GLN A 158 3.25 15.60 10.41
N ALA A 159 2.48 16.56 9.86
CA ALA A 159 1.72 17.54 10.64
C ALA A 159 0.90 16.90 11.77
N ILE A 160 0.17 15.81 11.52
CA ILE A 160 -0.60 15.15 12.57
C ILE A 160 0.26 14.72 13.77
N LEU A 161 1.48 14.22 13.56
CA LEU A 161 2.41 13.81 14.62
C LEU A 161 3.05 15.02 15.30
N ARG A 162 3.29 16.11 14.57
CA ARG A 162 3.85 17.36 15.10
C ARG A 162 2.82 18.08 15.97
N LEU A 163 1.61 18.30 15.44
CA LEU A 163 0.55 19.02 16.12
C LEU A 163 -0.03 18.20 17.28
N SER A 164 -0.07 16.86 17.20
CA SER A 164 -0.55 16.01 18.32
C SER A 164 0.31 16.12 19.58
N LYS A 165 1.59 16.51 19.47
CA LYS A 165 2.45 16.75 20.63
C LYS A 165 2.14 18.09 21.32
N SER A 166 1.38 18.96 20.66
CA SER A 166 1.04 20.32 21.10
C SER A 166 -0.42 20.45 21.56
N VAL A 167 -1.12 19.35 21.84
CA VAL A 167 -2.57 19.29 22.17
C VAL A 167 -3.00 20.13 23.37
N LYS A 168 -2.07 20.64 24.19
CA LYS A 168 -2.35 21.61 25.26
C LYS A 168 -2.52 23.05 24.77
N SER A 169 -2.41 23.30 23.46
CA SER A 169 -2.61 24.62 22.86
C SER A 169 -4.05 25.11 23.08
N SER A 170 -4.17 26.37 23.51
CA SER A 170 -5.45 27.09 23.62
C SER A 170 -6.00 27.51 22.25
N THR A 171 -5.16 27.48 21.20
CA THR A 171 -5.52 27.87 19.83
C THR A 171 -5.50 26.69 18.87
N ASN A 172 -6.32 26.78 17.82
CA ASN A 172 -6.32 25.84 16.70
C ASN A 172 -4.98 25.94 15.96
N GLN A 173 -4.43 24.79 15.58
CA GLN A 173 -3.19 24.72 14.82
C GLN A 173 -3.51 24.34 13.38
N ILE A 174 -2.94 25.09 12.44
CA ILE A 174 -3.16 24.91 11.00
C ILE A 174 -1.80 24.75 10.32
N ASP A 175 -1.72 23.80 9.39
CA ASP A 175 -0.57 23.57 8.53
C ASP A 175 -1.09 23.47 7.10
N SER A 176 -0.57 24.32 6.20
CA SER A 176 -1.06 24.40 4.83
C SER A 176 0.07 24.47 3.84
N PHE A 177 -0.08 23.79 2.70
CA PHE A 177 0.96 23.66 1.68
C PHE A 177 0.36 23.25 0.33
N SER A 178 1.08 23.55 -0.74
CA SER A 178 0.75 23.05 -2.08
C SER A 178 1.55 21.78 -2.38
N LEU A 179 0.93 20.84 -3.09
CA LEU A 179 1.56 19.59 -3.48
C LEU A 179 1.21 19.24 -4.92
N ASN A 180 2.23 18.94 -5.70
CA ASN A 180 2.09 18.54 -7.10
C ASN A 180 2.20 17.03 -7.20
N PHE A 181 1.20 16.41 -7.82
CA PHE A 181 1.20 14.99 -8.12
C PHE A 181 1.38 14.81 -9.63
N SER A 182 2.38 14.06 -10.03
CA SER A 182 2.49 13.60 -11.41
C SER A 182 1.97 12.18 -11.52
N ARG A 183 1.24 11.94 -12.60
CA ARG A 183 0.89 10.59 -13.05
C ARG A 183 1.39 10.41 -14.48
N GLU A 184 2.00 9.28 -14.73
CA GLU A 184 2.57 8.94 -16.04
C GLU A 184 1.99 7.59 -16.49
N ARG A 185 1.67 7.51 -17.77
CA ARG A 185 1.18 6.30 -18.44
C ARG A 185 2.03 6.03 -19.66
N LEU A 186 2.48 4.80 -19.80
CA LEU A 186 3.14 4.34 -21.01
C LEU A 186 2.10 3.79 -22.00
N CYS A 187 1.96 4.43 -23.15
CA CYS A 187 1.10 4.02 -24.26
C CYS A 187 1.96 3.59 -25.44
N GLY A 188 2.38 2.32 -25.48
CA GLY A 188 3.32 1.84 -26.50
C GLY A 188 4.69 2.51 -26.34
N THR A 189 5.06 3.40 -27.27
CA THR A 189 6.31 4.18 -27.22
C THR A 189 6.14 5.59 -26.66
N SER A 190 4.90 6.08 -26.48
CA SER A 190 4.64 7.42 -25.95
C SER A 190 4.46 7.40 -24.43
N LEU A 191 4.97 8.44 -23.77
CA LEU A 191 4.77 8.68 -22.35
C LEU A 191 3.78 9.83 -22.19
N GLU A 192 2.58 9.53 -21.71
CA GLU A 192 1.62 10.55 -21.33
C GLU A 192 1.87 10.95 -19.88
N LYS A 193 1.99 12.26 -19.62
CA LYS A 193 2.22 12.80 -18.29
C LYS A 193 1.16 13.85 -17.97
N ARG A 194 0.53 13.74 -16.80
CA ARG A 194 -0.38 14.74 -16.26
C ARG A 194 0.10 15.14 -14.88
N THR A 195 -0.09 16.42 -14.54
CA THR A 195 0.25 16.96 -13.22
C THR A 195 -0.98 17.60 -12.62
N ASP A 196 -1.30 17.20 -11.40
CA ASP A 196 -2.41 17.71 -10.62
C ASP A 196 -1.86 18.42 -9.37
N THR A 197 -2.21 19.68 -9.18
CA THR A 197 -1.75 20.49 -8.03
C THR A 197 -2.87 20.62 -7.02
N PHE A 198 -2.58 20.30 -5.76
CA PHE A 198 -3.52 20.44 -4.65
C PHE A 198 -3.00 21.41 -3.61
N TYR A 199 -3.87 22.30 -3.13
CA TYR A 199 -3.65 23.05 -1.90
C TYR A 199 -4.26 22.29 -0.73
N ILE A 200 -3.44 21.88 0.22
CA ILE A 200 -3.81 21.03 1.34
C ILE A 200 -3.77 21.85 2.63
N VAL A 201 -4.83 21.76 3.42
CA VAL A 201 -4.93 22.39 4.74
C VAL A 201 -5.21 21.29 5.76
N ASN A 202 -4.28 21.14 6.68
CA ASN A 202 -4.36 20.30 7.84
C ASN A 202 -4.70 21.16 9.06
N ALA A 203 -5.61 20.70 9.91
CA ALA A 203 -6.01 21.41 11.11
C ALA A 203 -6.12 20.46 12.30
N MET A 204 -5.64 20.94 13.45
CA MET A 204 -5.89 20.33 14.76
C MET A 204 -6.64 21.34 15.62
N ALA A 205 -7.84 20.96 16.06
CA ALA A 205 -8.65 21.83 16.91
C ALA A 205 -8.07 21.89 18.33
N SER A 206 -8.25 23.03 18.99
CA SER A 206 -7.83 23.22 20.37
C SER A 206 -8.58 22.28 21.31
N SER A 207 -8.00 22.03 22.48
CA SER A 207 -8.65 21.27 23.56
C SER A 207 -9.92 21.97 24.10
N SER A 208 -10.02 23.29 23.93
CA SER A 208 -11.19 24.10 24.30
C SER A 208 -12.29 24.12 23.24
N SER A 209 -12.03 23.62 22.03
CA SER A 209 -13.03 23.54 20.97
C SER A 209 -14.10 22.49 21.27
N ARG A 210 -15.29 22.59 20.65
CA ARG A 210 -16.36 21.58 20.80
C ARG A 210 -15.88 20.16 20.51
N ILE A 211 -15.07 19.99 19.46
CA ILE A 211 -14.55 18.68 19.06
C ILE A 211 -13.39 18.22 19.96
N GLY A 212 -12.59 19.14 20.49
CA GLY A 212 -11.57 18.84 21.50
C GLY A 212 -12.17 18.36 22.81
N ILE A 213 -13.23 19.03 23.29
CA ILE A 213 -13.99 18.63 24.48
C ILE A 213 -14.64 17.27 24.25
N PHE A 214 -15.25 17.05 23.09
CA PHE A 214 -15.82 15.75 22.73
C PHE A 214 -14.77 14.63 22.76
N ALA A 215 -13.59 14.85 22.17
CA ALA A 215 -12.49 13.89 22.18
C ALA A 215 -12.01 13.59 23.61
N ALA A 216 -11.93 14.60 24.49
CA ALA A 216 -11.57 14.43 25.90
C ALA A 216 -12.60 13.62 26.68
N ASN A 217 -13.90 13.89 26.47
CA ASN A 217 -14.98 13.14 27.10
C ASN A 217 -15.01 11.69 26.62
N ALA A 218 -14.88 11.46 25.30
CA ALA A 218 -14.83 10.11 24.73
C ALA A 218 -13.65 9.29 25.28
N ALA A 219 -12.50 9.92 25.51
CA ALA A 219 -11.36 9.27 26.15
C ALA A 219 -11.64 8.91 27.62
N LYS A 220 -12.27 9.82 28.38
CA LYS A 220 -12.57 9.62 29.80
C LYS A 220 -13.69 8.60 30.04
N GLU A 221 -14.74 8.65 29.26
CA GLU A 221 -15.98 7.88 29.47
C GLU A 221 -15.97 6.54 28.73
N HIS A 222 -15.26 6.45 27.60
CA HIS A 222 -15.29 5.27 26.73
C HIS A 222 -13.89 4.73 26.40
N GLY A 223 -12.81 5.31 26.92
CA GLY A 223 -11.43 4.91 26.58
C GLY A 223 -11.06 5.19 25.11
N LEU A 224 -11.84 6.04 24.41
CA LEU A 224 -11.64 6.35 23.00
C LEU A 224 -10.72 7.56 22.83
N HIS A 225 -9.45 7.30 22.51
CA HIS A 225 -8.44 8.35 22.28
C HIS A 225 -8.53 8.94 20.87
N LEU A 226 -9.51 9.81 20.66
CA LEU A 226 -9.71 10.52 19.40
C LEU A 226 -8.78 11.73 19.28
N LEU A 227 -8.32 12.02 18.06
CA LEU A 227 -7.60 13.24 17.74
C LEU A 227 -8.56 14.22 17.05
N PRO A 228 -8.69 15.49 17.51
CA PRO A 228 -9.52 16.49 16.87
C PRO A 228 -8.83 17.04 15.60
N TRP A 229 -8.61 16.16 14.62
CA TRP A 229 -7.86 16.41 13.40
C TRP A 229 -8.77 16.42 12.17
N ALA A 230 -8.52 17.35 11.25
CA ALA A 230 -9.14 17.38 9.93
C ALA A 230 -8.09 17.73 8.87
N ALA A 231 -8.30 17.23 7.65
CA ALA A 231 -7.52 17.60 6.48
C ALA A 231 -8.47 17.85 5.32
N VAL A 232 -8.23 18.92 4.56
CA VAL A 232 -8.98 19.29 3.36
C VAL A 232 -7.97 19.55 2.25
N ALA A 233 -8.31 19.16 1.04
CA ALA A 233 -7.50 19.41 -0.15
C ALA A 233 -8.39 19.97 -1.25
N ALA A 234 -7.92 21.03 -1.91
CA ALA A 234 -8.57 21.61 -3.09
C ALA A 234 -7.64 21.43 -4.30
N CYS A 235 -8.17 20.86 -5.38
CA CYS A 235 -7.47 20.83 -6.65
C CYS A 235 -7.44 22.25 -7.21
N ILE A 236 -6.24 22.76 -7.50
CA ILE A 236 -5.99 24.11 -8.03
C ILE A 236 -5.27 24.05 -9.39
N THR A 237 -5.25 22.88 -10.04
CA THR A 237 -4.76 22.76 -11.40
C THR A 237 -5.65 23.61 -12.32
N ASP A 238 -5.07 24.60 -12.99
CA ASP A 238 -5.80 25.39 -13.98
C ASP A 238 -6.26 24.47 -15.12
N GLY A 239 -7.57 24.30 -15.27
CA GLY A 239 -8.19 23.46 -16.29
C GLY A 239 -8.16 24.06 -17.70
N LEU A 240 -7.06 24.69 -18.11
CA LEU A 240 -6.84 25.01 -19.52
C LEU A 240 -6.25 23.77 -20.18
N ALA A 241 -7.14 22.91 -20.68
CA ALA A 241 -6.81 22.00 -21.75
C ALA A 241 -6.38 22.86 -22.96
N GLU A 242 -5.09 22.82 -23.31
CA GLU A 242 -4.65 23.09 -24.69
C GLU A 242 -4.95 21.88 -25.58
#